data_AF-A0A838DB91-F1
#
_entry.id   AF-A0A838DB91-F1
#
_cell.length_a   1.000
_cell.length_b   1.000
_cell.length_c   1.000
_cell.angle_alpha   90.00
_cell.angle_beta   90.00
_cell.angle_gamma   90.00
#
_symmetry.space_group_name_H-M   'P 1'
#
loop_
_entity.id
_entity.type
_entity.pdbx_description
1 polymer ?
#
loop_
_entity_poly.entity_id
_entity_poly.type
_entity_poly.pdbx_seq_one_letter_code
_entity_poly.pdbx_strand_id
1 'polypeptide(L)'
;MTVVSLPNETTLDYIYNMRRLAGENGKLYQLVSFMAHCPWTCYEIAEKIKKENIVKDEAAAKWIDFYSSFESKQQVDFVIHLLNDVSKNLTPNEKIDMKNYFNKACKNELNFWNMAYNYKTN
;
A
#
# COMPACT_ATOMS: atom_id res chain seq x y z
N MET A 1 4.67 31.20 -4.96
CA MET A 1 3.61 30.75 -4.04
C MET A 1 3.71 29.24 -3.94
N THR A 2 4.05 28.71 -2.77
CA THR A 2 3.98 27.26 -2.53
C THR A 2 2.50 26.92 -2.38
N VAL A 3 1.93 26.23 -3.37
CA VAL A 3 0.57 25.70 -3.24
C VAL A 3 0.65 24.59 -2.19
N VAL A 4 0.21 24.87 -0.97
CA VAL A 4 0.00 23.83 0.03
C VAL A 4 -1.28 23.10 -0.38
N SER A 5 -1.14 21.99 -1.10
CA SER A 5 -2.26 21.10 -1.39
C SER A 5 -2.68 20.42 -0.09
N LEU A 6 -3.90 20.68 0.37
CA LEU A 6 -4.47 19.95 1.51
C LEU A 6 -4.76 18.49 1.09
N PRO A 7 -4.40 17.50 1.94
CA PRO A 7 -4.76 16.11 1.66
C PRO A 7 -6.28 15.95 1.66
N ASN A 8 -6.79 15.20 0.70
CA ASN A 8 -8.20 14.82 0.66
C ASN A 8 -8.55 13.78 1.73
N GLU A 9 -9.85 13.49 1.86
CA GLU A 9 -10.41 12.56 2.83
C GLU A 9 -9.76 11.17 2.78
N THR A 10 -9.60 10.57 1.59
CA THR A 10 -8.94 9.26 1.43
C THR A 10 -7.52 9.25 2.01
N THR A 11 -6.75 10.32 1.76
CA THR A 11 -5.38 10.44 2.25
C THR A 11 -5.35 10.64 3.77
N LEU A 12 -6.27 11.46 4.30
CA LEU A 12 -6.40 11.69 5.74
C LEU A 12 -6.81 10.42 6.48
N ASP A 13 -7.77 9.66 5.95
CA ASP A 13 -8.22 8.38 6.51
C ASP A 13 -7.08 7.37 6.57
N TYR A 14 -6.27 7.30 5.50
CA TYR A 14 -5.11 6.43 5.45
C TYR A 14 -4.10 6.77 6.57
N ILE A 15 -3.73 8.05 6.68
CA ILE A 15 -2.79 8.54 7.70
C ILE A 15 -3.35 8.33 9.11
N TYR A 16 -4.63 8.63 9.33
CA TYR A 16 -5.28 8.46 10.61
C TYR A 16 -5.28 6.98 11.04
N ASN A 17 -5.64 6.06 10.14
CA ASN A 17 -5.63 4.63 10.44
C ASN A 17 -4.22 4.15 10.80
N MET A 18 -3.18 4.57 10.06
CA MET A 18 -1.79 4.22 10.41
C MET A 18 -1.38 4.74 11.78
N ARG A 19 -1.64 6.02 12.08
CA ARG A 19 -1.31 6.61 13.39
C ARG A 19 -2.03 5.89 14.53
N ARG A 20 -3.31 5.58 14.35
CA ARG A 20 -4.11 4.83 15.33
C ARG A 20 -3.53 3.44 15.59
N LEU A 21 -3.06 2.76 14.55
CA LEU A 21 -2.44 1.43 14.64
C LEU A 21 -1.02 1.45 15.21
N ALA A 22 -0.28 2.55 15.05
CA ALA A 22 1.06 2.72 15.61
C ALA A 22 1.03 3.19 17.08
N GLY A 23 -0.10 3.69 17.57
CA GLY A 23 -0.28 4.11 18.96
C GLY A 23 -0.48 2.93 19.92
N GLU A 24 -0.61 3.25 21.20
CA GLU A 24 -0.65 2.29 22.33
C GLU A 24 -1.76 1.22 22.21
N ASN A 25 -2.80 1.48 21.42
CA ASN A 25 -3.95 0.58 21.25
C ASN A 25 -3.84 -0.37 20.05
N GLY A 26 -2.80 -0.23 19.22
CA GLY A 26 -2.61 -1.06 18.04
C GLY A 26 -1.82 -2.33 18.35
N LYS A 27 -2.26 -3.46 17.80
CA LYS A 27 -1.46 -4.69 17.83
C LYS A 27 -0.48 -4.71 16.66
N LEU A 28 0.74 -5.23 16.89
CA LEU A 28 1.77 -5.31 15.86
C LEU A 28 1.28 -5.94 14.56
N TYR A 29 0.51 -7.04 14.64
CA TYR A 29 -0.02 -7.70 13.44
C TYR A 29 -0.97 -6.80 12.65
N GLN A 30 -1.73 -5.92 13.30
CA GLN A 30 -2.65 -5.00 12.63
C GLN A 30 -1.87 -3.94 11.85
N LEU A 31 -0.83 -3.38 12.48
CA LEU A 31 0.04 -2.38 11.87
C LEU A 31 0.80 -2.96 10.67
N VAL A 32 1.47 -4.11 10.85
CA VAL A 32 2.25 -4.75 9.77
C VAL A 32 1.33 -5.13 8.61
N SER A 33 0.14 -5.68 8.88
CA SER A 33 -0.85 -5.99 7.84
C SER A 33 -1.31 -4.76 7.09
N PHE A 34 -1.55 -3.67 7.81
CA PHE A 34 -1.97 -2.42 7.20
C PHE A 34 -0.85 -1.75 6.41
N MET A 35 0.41 -1.84 6.81
CA MET A 35 1.53 -1.24 6.06
C MET A 35 1.99 -2.10 4.87
N ALA A 36 1.79 -3.41 4.94
CA ALA A 36 2.30 -4.35 3.95
C ALA A 36 1.72 -4.16 2.54
N HIS A 37 0.48 -3.71 2.44
CA HIS A 37 -0.20 -3.60 1.15
C HIS A 37 0.55 -2.66 0.19
N CYS A 38 0.99 -1.46 0.61
CA CYS A 38 1.49 -0.42 -0.27
C CYS A 38 2.69 -0.87 -1.13
N PRO A 39 3.81 -1.38 -0.57
CA PRO A 39 4.92 -1.85 -1.40
C PRO A 39 4.51 -3.06 -2.26
N TRP A 40 3.65 -3.93 -1.73
CA TRP A 40 3.21 -5.14 -2.44
C TRP A 40 2.33 -4.80 -3.66
N THR A 41 1.29 -4.00 -3.48
CA THR A 41 0.36 -3.63 -4.56
C THR A 41 1.06 -2.81 -5.64
N CYS A 42 1.92 -1.85 -5.26
CA CYS A 42 2.69 -1.08 -6.23
C CYS A 42 3.61 -1.97 -7.08
N TYR A 43 4.29 -2.94 -6.45
CA TYR A 43 5.12 -3.92 -7.18
C TYR A 43 4.29 -4.76 -8.15
N GLU A 44 3.17 -5.34 -7.70
CA GLU A 44 2.32 -6.20 -8.56
C GLU A 44 1.75 -5.43 -9.76
N ILE A 45 1.31 -4.19 -9.53
CA ILE A 45 0.79 -3.32 -10.59
C ILE A 45 1.90 -2.97 -11.60
N ALA A 46 3.07 -2.55 -11.11
CA ALA A 46 4.20 -2.18 -11.97
C ALA A 46 4.69 -3.37 -12.80
N GLU A 47 4.85 -4.55 -12.20
CA GLU A 47 5.23 -5.78 -12.90
C GLU A 47 4.23 -6.17 -13.99
N LYS A 48 2.94 -6.01 -13.73
CA LYS A 48 1.90 -6.29 -14.72
C LYS A 48 1.99 -5.33 -15.90
N ILE A 49 2.08 -4.03 -15.63
CA ILE A 49 2.14 -3.00 -16.68
C ILE A 49 3.43 -3.14 -17.50
N LYS A 50 4.56 -3.43 -16.87
CA LYS A 50 5.85 -3.65 -17.55
C LYS A 50 5.78 -4.76 -18.58
N LYS A 51 5.07 -5.86 -18.28
CA LYS A 51 4.87 -6.98 -19.21
C LYS A 51 4.04 -6.61 -20.44
N GLU A 52 3.13 -5.65 -20.30
CA GLU A 52 2.31 -5.15 -21.41
C GLU A 52 3.10 -4.21 -22.33
N ASN A 53 4.15 -3.55 -21.83
CA ASN A 53 5.04 -2.66 -22.58
C ASN A 53 4.30 -1.56 -23.38
N ILE A 54 3.23 -1.02 -22.81
CA ILE A 54 2.34 -0.04 -23.45
C ILE A 54 2.60 1.42 -23.04
N VAL A 55 3.45 1.66 -22.05
CA VAL A 55 3.61 2.99 -21.43
C VAL A 55 4.63 3.82 -22.18
N LYS A 56 4.20 5.01 -22.62
CA LYS A 56 5.01 5.96 -23.41
C LYS A 56 5.39 7.23 -22.64
N ASP A 57 4.69 7.53 -21.56
CA ASP A 57 5.00 8.68 -20.70
C ASP A 57 6.24 8.39 -19.86
N GLU A 58 7.20 9.34 -19.84
CA GLU A 58 8.50 9.15 -19.20
C GLU A 58 8.37 9.05 -17.66
N ALA A 59 7.47 9.83 -17.05
CA ALA A 59 7.28 9.80 -15.60
C ALA A 59 6.65 8.47 -15.17
N ALA A 60 5.64 8.01 -15.91
CA ALA A 60 5.04 6.69 -15.69
C ALA A 60 6.04 5.56 -15.91
N ALA A 61 6.89 5.63 -16.94
CA ALA A 61 7.94 4.65 -17.19
C ALA A 61 8.93 4.56 -16.00
N LYS A 62 9.40 5.70 -15.47
CA LYS A 62 10.27 5.73 -14.28
C LYS A 62 9.60 5.13 -13.04
N TRP A 63 8.31 5.39 -12.84
CA TRP A 63 7.55 4.79 -11.74
C TRP A 63 7.49 3.27 -11.89
N ILE A 64 7.20 2.77 -13.10
CA ILE A 64 7.15 1.33 -13.39
C ILE A 64 8.52 0.69 -13.18
N ASP A 65 9.59 1.29 -13.69
CA ASP A 65 10.95 0.77 -13.54
C ASP A 65 11.36 0.67 -12.08
N PHE A 66 11.02 1.69 -11.27
CA PHE A 66 11.27 1.67 -9.84
C PHE A 66 10.50 0.53 -9.16
N TYR A 67 9.17 0.50 -9.28
CA TYR A 67 8.36 -0.47 -8.53
C TYR A 67 8.43 -1.90 -9.06
N SER A 68 8.91 -2.12 -10.30
CA SER A 68 9.22 -3.45 -10.85
C SER A 68 10.69 -3.87 -10.70
N SER A 69 11.47 -3.09 -9.95
CA SER A 69 12.89 -3.35 -9.73
C SER A 69 13.12 -4.60 -8.86
N PHE A 70 14.34 -5.11 -8.91
CA PHE A 70 14.77 -6.20 -8.03
C PHE A 70 14.78 -5.77 -6.57
N GLU A 71 15.14 -4.52 -6.30
CA GLU A 71 15.12 -3.92 -4.97
C GLU A 71 13.70 -3.83 -4.41
N SER A 72 12.73 -3.40 -5.22
CA SER A 72 11.31 -3.41 -4.84
C SER A 72 10.80 -4.82 -4.59
N LYS A 73 11.20 -5.81 -5.41
CA LYS A 73 10.87 -7.22 -5.17
C LYS A 73 11.40 -7.69 -3.81
N GLN A 74 12.66 -7.39 -3.46
CA GLN A 74 13.21 -7.74 -2.16
C GLN A 74 12.44 -7.11 -1.00
N GLN A 75 11.99 -5.87 -1.12
CA GLN A 75 11.16 -5.22 -0.10
C GLN A 75 9.81 -5.94 0.07
N VAL A 76 9.16 -6.32 -1.02
CA VAL A 76 7.91 -7.10 -0.98
C VAL A 76 8.13 -8.46 -0.34
N ASP A 77 9.20 -9.16 -0.71
CA ASP A 77 9.54 -10.44 -0.12
C ASP A 77 9.79 -10.31 1.38
N PHE A 78 10.53 -9.29 1.83
CA PHE A 78 10.72 -9.01 3.25
C PHE A 78 9.40 -8.81 3.99
N VAL A 79 8.50 -8.00 3.43
CA VAL A 79 7.19 -7.73 4.03
C VAL A 79 6.34 -9.00 4.12
N ILE A 80 6.34 -9.85 3.08
CA ILE A 80 5.64 -11.13 3.08
C ILE A 80 6.19 -12.06 4.18
N HIS A 81 7.51 -12.16 4.30
CA HIS A 81 8.15 -12.95 5.35
C HIS A 81 7.78 -12.43 6.75
N LEU A 82 7.80 -11.11 6.94
CA LEU A 82 7.41 -10.48 8.20
C LEU A 82 5.94 -10.79 8.56
N LEU A 83 5.02 -10.72 7.60
CA LEU A 83 3.62 -11.11 7.80
C LEU A 83 3.51 -12.58 8.23
N ASN A 84 4.22 -13.47 7.53
CA ASN A 84 4.23 -14.89 7.86
C ASN A 84 4.76 -15.13 9.27
N ASP A 85 5.86 -14.50 9.66
CA ASP A 85 6.48 -14.63 10.98
C ASP A 85 5.57 -14.13 12.09
N VAL A 86 4.99 -12.94 11.93
CA VAL A 86 4.02 -12.38 12.89
C VAL A 86 2.81 -13.30 13.03
N SER A 87 2.35 -13.92 11.94
CA SER A 87 1.18 -14.79 11.94
C SER A 87 1.35 -16.09 12.73
N LYS A 88 2.59 -16.55 12.97
CA LYS A 88 2.87 -17.85 13.64
C LYS A 88 2.27 -17.94 15.04
N ASN A 89 2.30 -16.83 15.77
CA ASN A 89 1.85 -16.76 17.17
C ASN A 89 0.40 -16.26 17.33
N LEU A 90 -0.31 -16.02 16.22
CA LEU A 90 -1.67 -15.50 16.26
C LEU A 90 -2.70 -16.60 16.47
N THR A 91 -3.71 -16.30 17.28
CA THR A 91 -4.93 -17.11 17.38
C THR A 91 -5.67 -17.13 16.03
N PRO A 92 -6.59 -18.10 15.80
CA PRO A 92 -7.41 -18.11 14.59
C PRO A 92 -8.17 -16.80 14.37
N ASN A 93 -8.73 -16.20 15.42
CA ASN A 93 -9.43 -14.93 15.34
C ASN A 93 -8.50 -13.77 14.95
N GLU A 94 -7.29 -13.74 15.49
CA GLU A 94 -6.29 -12.71 15.13
C GLU A 94 -5.79 -12.87 13.70
N LYS A 95 -5.69 -14.10 13.17
CA LYS A 95 -5.38 -14.32 11.74
C LYS A 95 -6.49 -13.80 10.82
N ILE A 96 -7.75 -13.93 11.23
CA ILE A 96 -8.89 -13.34 10.50
C ILE A 96 -8.81 -11.81 10.57
N ASP A 97 -8.54 -11.25 11.73
CA ASP A 97 -8.39 -9.81 11.92
C ASP A 97 -7.22 -9.23 11.10
N MET A 98 -6.06 -9.90 11.10
CA MET A 98 -4.90 -9.62 10.27
C MET A 98 -5.27 -9.52 8.77
N LYS A 99 -6.01 -10.50 8.25
CA LYS A 99 -6.53 -10.45 6.86
C LYS A 99 -7.48 -9.29 6.62
N ASN A 100 -8.35 -8.98 7.57
CA ASN A 100 -9.29 -7.86 7.46
C ASN A 100 -8.56 -6.51 7.38
N TYR A 101 -7.50 -6.32 8.18
CA TYR A 101 -6.67 -5.11 8.12
C TYR A 101 -5.95 -4.97 6.78
N PHE A 102 -5.36 -6.05 6.27
CA PHE A 102 -4.74 -6.06 4.94
C PHE A 102 -5.77 -5.71 3.85
N ASN A 103 -6.94 -6.37 3.85
CA ASN A 103 -8.01 -6.10 2.89
C ASN A 103 -8.54 -4.67 2.96
N LYS A 104 -8.66 -4.10 4.17
CA LYS A 104 -9.05 -2.69 4.34
C LYS A 104 -8.01 -1.76 3.72
N ALA A 105 -6.72 -2.06 3.90
CA ALA A 105 -5.64 -1.28 3.33
C ALA A 105 -5.65 -1.33 1.79
N CYS A 106 -5.85 -2.51 1.19
CA CYS A 106 -6.02 -2.63 -0.27
C CYS A 106 -7.22 -1.85 -0.82
N LYS A 107 -8.33 -1.75 -0.06
CA LYS A 107 -9.46 -0.90 -0.45
C LYS A 107 -9.11 0.58 -0.41
N ASN A 108 -8.35 1.02 0.58
CA ASN A 108 -7.87 2.40 0.64
C ASN A 108 -6.94 2.73 -0.54
N GLU A 109 -6.07 1.79 -0.92
CA GLU A 109 -5.21 1.90 -2.09
C GLU A 109 -6.03 2.04 -3.38
N LEU A 110 -7.05 1.19 -3.59
CA LEU A 110 -7.96 1.33 -4.72
C LEU A 110 -8.66 2.69 -4.74
N ASN A 111 -9.11 3.17 -3.58
CA ASN A 111 -9.71 4.50 -3.45
C ASN A 111 -8.73 5.62 -3.77
N PHE A 112 -7.45 5.47 -3.41
CA PHE A 112 -6.38 6.40 -3.75
C PHE A 112 -6.18 6.48 -5.27
N TRP A 113 -6.15 5.34 -5.96
CA TRP A 113 -6.08 5.30 -7.43
C TRP A 113 -7.33 5.89 -8.09
N ASN A 114 -8.52 5.56 -7.61
CA ASN A 114 -9.78 6.12 -8.11
C ASN A 114 -9.85 7.63 -7.94
N MET A 115 -9.36 8.13 -6.82
CA MET A 115 -9.27 9.56 -6.54
C MET A 115 -8.34 10.26 -7.52
N ALA A 116 -7.15 9.71 -7.78
CA ALA A 116 -6.21 10.26 -8.75
C ALA A 116 -6.80 10.24 -10.18
N TYR A 117 -7.48 9.15 -10.56
CA TYR A 117 -8.11 9.01 -11.87
C TYR A 117 -9.26 10.01 -12.09
N ASN A 118 -10.08 10.25 -11.06
CA ASN A 118 -11.21 11.18 -11.13
C ASN A 118 -10.81 12.63 -10.82
N TYR A 119 -9.54 12.91 -10.54
CA TYR A 119 -9.08 14.24 -10.21
C TYR A 119 -9.20 15.15 -11.44
N LYS A 120 -10.19 16.04 -11.43
CA LYS A 120 -10.35 17.06 -12.46
C LYS A 120 -9.35 18.17 -12.18
N THR A 121 -8.35 18.32 -13.05
CA THR A 121 -7.59 19.57 -13.15
C THR A 121 -8.50 20.62 -13.79
N ASN A 122 -8.94 21.61 -13.01
CA ASN A 122 -9.52 22.85 -13.56
C ASN A 122 -8.43 23.69 -14.23
#